data_AF-A0A2G2X3P4-F1
#
_entry.id   AF-A0A2G2X3P4-F1
#
_cell.length_a   1.000
_cell.length_b   1.000
_cell.length_c   1.000
_cell.angle_alpha   90.00
_cell.angle_beta   90.00
_cell.angle_gamma   90.00
#
_symmetry.space_group_name_H-M   'P 1'
#
loop_
_entity.id
_entity.type
_entity.pdbx_description
1 polymer ?
#
loop_
_entity_poly.entity_id
_entity_poly.type
_entity_poly.pdbx_seq_one_letter_code
_entity_poly.pdbx_strand_id
1 'polypeptide(L)'
;MSKAELSAKPPNTTLCPYTNVDKSAPPEGATKRPTDSTSESQYWRYDVSKKRQKHGDGGDDRLCFKFVSSGSCPRGNKCQFRHDEEASEQYSRGVCFDFLNKGKCEKGPDCNFKHSLQEEGDRSAPRAASSNRSRECWFCLSSPNVESHLITSVGENYYCALAKGPLLPDHVLILPIEHTPNTLSLPLECEKELDQLQSGLKAYFKKQGKETVFFEWVNKRGTHANLQVVPIPSSRASVVRDIFNMAAEKLGFKFTMVKEGRPALRTQFDRSCGLFYVEVPGGDILLHVVEENENFPAQFGREVLAGLLNVADKADWRNCKLGKEDETKMAERFKNAFQEYDPNQ
;
A
#
# COMPACT_ATOMS: atom_id res chain seq x y z
N MET A 1 19.95 -4.84 -14.99
CA MET A 1 18.54 -4.80 -15.46
C MET A 1 18.20 -3.41 -15.93
N SER A 2 18.64 -3.07 -17.14
CA SER A 2 18.13 -1.92 -17.87
C SER A 2 16.65 -2.11 -18.20
N LYS A 3 15.92 -1.04 -18.51
CA LYS A 3 14.51 -1.12 -18.96
C LYS A 3 14.35 -2.00 -20.22
N ALA A 4 15.43 -2.22 -20.97
CA ALA A 4 15.51 -3.10 -22.13
C ALA A 4 15.78 -4.57 -21.78
N GLU A 5 16.45 -4.88 -20.67
CA GLU A 5 16.64 -6.26 -20.19
C GLU A 5 15.35 -6.85 -19.60
N LEU A 6 14.42 -5.99 -19.18
CA LEU A 6 13.03 -6.36 -18.86
C LEU A 6 12.16 -6.64 -20.10
N SER A 7 12.72 -6.64 -21.32
CA SER A 7 11.95 -6.81 -22.56
C SER A 7 11.47 -8.24 -22.80
N ALA A 8 12.07 -9.25 -22.16
CA ALA A 8 11.50 -10.60 -22.10
C ALA A 8 10.72 -10.73 -20.78
N LYS A 9 9.61 -9.99 -20.67
CA LYS A 9 8.67 -10.18 -19.55
C LYS A 9 8.21 -11.64 -19.56
N PRO A 10 8.12 -12.31 -18.40
CA PRO A 10 7.53 -13.63 -18.32
C PRO A 10 6.16 -13.68 -19.01
N PRO A 11 5.79 -14.81 -19.66
CA PRO A 11 4.63 -14.89 -20.54
C PRO A 11 3.30 -14.58 -19.83
N ASN A 12 3.22 -14.78 -18.52
CA ASN A 12 2.07 -14.48 -17.67
C ASN A 12 2.05 -13.02 -17.14
N THR A 13 2.97 -12.16 -17.57
CA THR A 13 2.99 -10.76 -17.12
C THR A 13 1.72 -10.05 -17.55
N THR A 14 0.84 -9.76 -16.58
CA THR A 14 -0.37 -8.99 -16.86
C THR A 14 0.04 -7.60 -17.35
N LEU A 15 -0.47 -7.22 -18.52
CA LEU A 15 -0.44 -5.82 -18.95
C LEU A 15 -1.10 -4.99 -17.86
N CYS A 16 -0.49 -3.88 -17.49
CA CYS A 16 -0.98 -3.03 -16.42
C CYS A 16 -2.47 -2.73 -16.72
N PRO A 17 -3.43 -3.20 -15.89
CA PRO A 17 -4.86 -3.16 -16.24
C PRO A 17 -5.42 -1.74 -16.29
N TYR A 18 -4.53 -0.76 -16.09
CA TYR A 18 -4.82 0.64 -15.98
C TYR A 18 -4.21 1.48 -17.11
N THR A 19 -3.44 0.89 -18.03
CA THR A 19 -2.96 1.59 -19.23
C THR A 19 -4.09 1.71 -20.25
N ASN A 20 -4.72 2.89 -20.33
CA ASN A 20 -5.44 3.27 -21.55
C ASN A 20 -4.41 3.47 -22.66
N VAL A 21 -4.54 2.71 -23.74
CA VAL A 21 -3.95 3.05 -25.04
C VAL A 21 -4.64 4.32 -25.55
N ASP A 22 -3.89 5.12 -26.31
CA ASP A 22 -4.22 6.44 -26.87
C ASP A 22 -4.08 7.66 -25.95
N LYS A 23 -2.83 8.17 -25.91
CA LYS A 23 -2.61 9.61 -25.98
C LYS A 23 -1.68 9.91 -27.14
N SER A 24 -2.22 10.57 -28.15
CA SER A 24 -1.49 11.24 -29.22
C SER A 24 -0.42 12.18 -28.65
N ALA A 25 0.73 12.22 -29.33
CA ALA A 25 1.92 12.97 -28.93
C ALA A 25 1.66 14.49 -28.83
N PRO A 26 2.22 15.22 -27.84
CA PRO A 26 2.26 16.67 -27.85
C PRO A 26 3.39 17.18 -28.78
N PRO A 27 3.22 18.33 -29.45
CA PRO A 27 4.25 18.90 -30.30
C PRO A 27 5.41 19.45 -29.47
N GLU A 28 6.61 19.40 -30.06
CA GLU A 28 7.86 19.92 -29.51
C GLU A 28 7.79 21.43 -29.24
N GLY A 29 8.42 21.84 -28.14
CA GLY A 29 8.89 23.22 -27.95
C GLY A 29 8.25 23.98 -26.79
N ALA A 30 8.83 23.85 -25.58
CA ALA A 30 8.84 24.95 -24.61
C ALA A 30 9.96 24.77 -23.57
N THR A 31 10.66 25.87 -23.36
CA THR A 31 11.99 26.05 -22.76
C THR A 31 12.01 25.88 -21.23
N LYS A 32 13.08 25.28 -20.69
CA LYS A 32 13.42 25.25 -19.25
C LYS A 32 13.78 26.64 -18.71
N ARG A 33 13.52 26.92 -17.42
CA ARG A 33 14.35 27.74 -16.48
C ARG A 33 13.69 27.85 -15.07
N PRO A 34 14.41 28.28 -14.00
CA PRO A 34 15.45 27.54 -13.29
C PRO A 34 15.15 27.40 -11.77
N THR A 35 15.98 26.60 -11.10
CA THR A 35 16.06 26.42 -9.64
C THR A 35 16.63 27.65 -8.93
N ASP A 36 16.12 27.98 -7.73
CA ASP A 36 16.90 28.70 -6.72
C ASP A 36 16.66 28.13 -5.31
N SER A 37 17.70 28.26 -4.50
CA SER A 37 18.04 27.55 -3.28
C SER A 37 17.88 28.40 -2.01
N THR A 38 18.21 27.79 -0.86
CA THR A 38 18.33 28.28 0.54
C THR A 38 17.13 27.88 1.43
N SER A 39 17.24 26.82 2.24
CA SER A 39 18.00 26.63 3.49
C SER A 39 17.47 27.45 4.66
N GLU A 40 16.70 26.84 5.56
CA GLU A 40 17.20 26.45 6.89
C GLU A 40 16.12 25.75 7.76
N SER A 41 16.66 24.94 8.66
CA SER A 41 16.09 24.09 9.70
C SER A 41 14.98 24.68 10.59
N GLN A 42 14.07 23.82 11.08
CA GLN A 42 13.95 23.53 12.52
C GLN A 42 12.95 22.38 12.81
N TYR A 43 13.30 21.61 13.83
CA TYR A 43 12.80 20.29 14.19
C TYR A 43 11.99 20.39 15.50
N TRP A 44 10.83 19.70 15.52
CA TRP A 44 9.88 19.34 16.61
C TRP A 44 9.06 20.38 17.38
N ARG A 45 7.74 20.11 17.46
CA ARG A 45 7.04 19.86 18.74
C ARG A 45 5.68 19.19 18.52
N TYR A 46 5.46 18.06 19.21
CA TYR A 46 4.13 17.61 19.62
C TYR A 46 3.47 18.76 20.40
N ASP A 47 2.28 19.22 19.99
CA ASP A 47 1.25 19.57 20.96
C ASP A 47 -0.16 19.71 20.36
N VAL A 48 -1.08 19.46 21.26
CA VAL A 48 -2.51 19.23 21.17
C VAL A 48 -3.28 20.48 20.69
N SER A 49 -4.36 20.24 19.93
CA SER A 49 -5.50 21.13 19.68
C SER A 49 -5.24 22.64 19.60
N LYS A 50 -5.00 23.16 18.39
CA LYS A 50 -5.36 24.55 18.07
C LYS A 50 -6.67 24.60 17.30
N LYS A 51 -7.73 24.73 18.09
CA LYS A 51 -9.03 25.33 17.77
C LYS A 51 -8.84 26.42 16.71
N ARG A 52 -9.19 26.11 15.45
CA ARG A 52 -9.10 27.09 14.36
C ARG A 52 -10.13 28.18 14.63
N GLN A 53 -9.64 29.36 15.03
CA GLN A 53 -10.47 30.51 15.32
C GLN A 53 -11.23 30.96 14.07
N LYS A 54 -12.47 31.32 14.38
CA LYS A 54 -13.53 31.90 13.58
C LYS A 54 -13.08 33.22 12.94
N HIS A 55 -12.97 33.26 11.62
CA HIS A 55 -13.24 34.51 10.89
C HIS A 55 -14.74 34.52 10.57
N GLY A 56 -15.44 35.46 11.21
CA GLY A 56 -16.80 35.80 10.85
C GLY A 56 -16.77 36.73 9.67
N ASP A 57 -17.44 36.31 8.59
CA ASP A 57 -18.25 37.21 7.79
C ASP A 57 -19.45 36.40 7.26
N GLY A 58 -20.56 37.08 7.02
CA GLY A 58 -21.92 36.54 7.02
C GLY A 58 -22.25 35.37 6.07
N GLY A 59 -23.29 34.62 6.43
CA GLY A 59 -23.94 33.64 5.56
C GLY A 59 -24.53 32.48 6.34
N ASP A 60 -25.83 32.55 6.60
CA ASP A 60 -26.71 31.54 7.24
C ASP A 60 -26.93 30.29 6.36
N ASP A 61 -26.09 30.09 5.33
CA ASP A 61 -26.34 29.15 4.22
C ASP A 61 -25.20 28.16 4.02
N ARG A 62 -24.43 27.86 5.08
CA ARG A 62 -23.35 26.87 5.03
C ARG A 62 -23.87 25.45 5.25
N LEU A 63 -23.49 24.55 4.36
CA LEU A 63 -23.86 23.16 4.37
C LEU A 63 -23.16 22.39 5.49
N CYS A 64 -23.89 21.46 6.10
CA CYS A 64 -23.34 20.54 7.08
C CYS A 64 -22.49 19.48 6.39
N PHE A 65 -21.16 19.54 6.53
CA PHE A 65 -20.28 18.53 5.93
C PHE A 65 -20.67 17.10 6.32
N LYS A 66 -21.02 16.86 7.59
CA LYS A 66 -21.36 15.51 8.07
C LYS A 66 -22.66 15.00 7.41
N PHE A 67 -23.67 15.85 7.28
CA PHE A 67 -24.90 15.51 6.57
C PHE A 67 -24.64 15.27 5.08
N VAL A 68 -23.99 16.22 4.39
CA VAL A 68 -23.71 16.13 2.95
C VAL A 68 -22.80 14.96 2.58
N SER A 69 -21.86 14.59 3.47
CA SER A 69 -20.93 13.48 3.20
C SER A 69 -21.44 12.10 3.60
N SER A 70 -22.39 12.00 4.53
CA SER A 70 -22.83 10.71 5.08
C SER A 70 -24.35 10.52 5.17
N GLY A 71 -25.14 11.46 4.63
CA GLY A 71 -26.60 11.45 4.65
C GLY A 71 -27.22 11.57 6.06
N SER A 72 -26.41 11.67 7.10
CA SER A 72 -26.88 11.68 8.49
C SER A 72 -26.01 12.59 9.36
N CYS A 73 -26.65 13.37 10.22
CA CYS A 73 -25.98 14.26 11.16
C CYS A 73 -26.36 13.88 12.59
N PRO A 74 -25.40 13.61 13.50
CA PRO A 74 -25.70 13.23 14.89
C PRO A 74 -26.37 14.36 15.69
N ARG A 75 -26.34 15.61 15.18
CA ARG A 75 -27.05 16.75 15.79
C ARG A 75 -28.50 16.88 15.29
N GLY A 76 -28.90 16.08 14.28
CA GLY A 76 -30.24 16.10 13.69
C GLY A 76 -30.70 17.51 13.33
N ASN A 77 -31.97 17.80 13.59
CA ASN A 77 -32.60 19.10 13.31
C ASN A 77 -32.11 20.25 14.20
N LYS A 78 -31.20 19.99 15.16
CA LYS A 78 -30.56 21.01 16.00
C LYS A 78 -29.19 21.44 15.46
N CYS A 79 -28.81 20.99 14.26
CA CYS A 79 -27.55 21.37 13.63
C CYS A 79 -27.60 22.85 13.20
N GLN A 80 -26.53 23.59 13.46
CA GLN A 80 -26.38 24.99 13.03
C GLN A 80 -26.12 25.14 11.52
N PHE A 81 -25.79 24.05 10.83
CA PHE A 81 -25.48 24.04 9.40
C PHE A 81 -26.63 23.42 8.61
N ARG A 82 -26.88 23.93 7.40
CA ARG A 82 -27.98 23.49 6.55
C ARG A 82 -27.80 22.02 6.13
N HIS A 83 -28.87 21.26 6.29
CA HIS A 83 -29.00 19.90 5.77
C HIS A 83 -29.73 19.99 4.45
N ASP A 84 -29.02 19.77 3.36
CA ASP A 84 -29.53 19.93 2.00
C ASP A 84 -29.36 18.57 1.29
N GLU A 85 -30.49 17.98 0.91
CA GLU A 85 -30.53 16.63 0.34
C GLU A 85 -29.98 16.63 -1.09
N GLU A 86 -30.29 17.65 -1.90
CA GLU A 86 -29.69 17.85 -3.21
C GLU A 86 -28.16 17.98 -3.12
N ALA A 87 -27.64 18.76 -2.17
CA ALA A 87 -26.19 18.87 -1.99
C ALA A 87 -25.55 17.55 -1.53
N SER A 88 -26.23 16.78 -0.68
CA SER A 88 -25.80 15.43 -0.28
C SER A 88 -25.78 14.49 -1.48
N GLU A 89 -26.76 14.59 -2.37
CA GLU A 89 -26.83 13.79 -3.57
C GLU A 89 -25.72 14.17 -4.55
N GLN A 90 -25.50 15.46 -4.81
CA GLN A 90 -24.40 15.94 -5.67
C GLN A 90 -23.03 15.53 -5.12
N TYR A 91 -22.84 15.58 -3.80
CA TYR A 91 -21.62 15.10 -3.15
C TYR A 91 -21.43 13.58 -3.32
N SER A 92 -22.50 12.78 -3.19
CA SER A 92 -22.44 11.34 -3.45
C SER A 92 -22.17 11.01 -4.93
N ARG A 93 -22.58 11.88 -5.86
CA ARG A 93 -22.22 11.87 -7.30
C ARG A 93 -20.78 12.38 -7.58
N GLY A 94 -20.02 12.72 -6.54
CA GLY A 94 -18.59 13.06 -6.61
C GLY A 94 -18.28 14.54 -6.84
N VAL A 95 -19.24 15.44 -6.62
CA VAL A 95 -19.03 16.89 -6.67
C VAL A 95 -18.34 17.36 -5.38
N CYS A 96 -17.39 18.29 -5.51
CA CYS A 96 -16.57 18.77 -4.41
C CYS A 96 -17.41 19.49 -3.34
N PHE A 97 -17.21 19.14 -2.06
CA PHE A 97 -17.90 19.81 -0.97
C PHE A 97 -17.59 21.30 -0.88
N ASP A 98 -16.32 21.72 -1.05
CA ASP A 98 -15.98 23.15 -1.01
C ASP A 98 -16.63 23.93 -2.16
N PHE A 99 -16.78 23.28 -3.33
CA PHE A 99 -17.52 23.84 -4.45
C PHE A 99 -19.02 23.95 -4.15
N LEU A 100 -19.64 22.91 -3.58
CA LEU A 100 -21.06 22.93 -3.19
C LEU A 100 -21.35 23.94 -2.07
N ASN A 101 -20.43 24.06 -1.11
CA ASN A 101 -20.62 24.86 0.11
C ASN A 101 -20.21 26.33 -0.06
N LYS A 102 -19.26 26.64 -0.94
CA LYS A 102 -18.71 28.00 -1.12
C LYS A 102 -18.80 28.51 -2.55
N GLY A 103 -19.27 27.70 -3.50
CA GLY A 103 -19.24 28.00 -4.95
C GLY A 103 -17.84 27.96 -5.58
N LYS A 104 -16.78 27.76 -4.79
CA LYS A 104 -15.38 27.74 -5.26
C LYS A 104 -14.54 26.77 -4.44
N CYS A 105 -13.61 26.08 -5.11
CA CYS A 105 -12.62 25.26 -4.46
C CYS A 105 -11.24 25.89 -4.63
N GLU A 106 -10.52 26.08 -3.53
CA GLU A 106 -9.16 26.66 -3.52
C GLU A 106 -8.14 25.78 -4.26
N LYS A 107 -8.44 24.49 -4.44
CA LYS A 107 -7.61 23.56 -5.22
C LYS A 107 -7.85 23.65 -6.73
N GLY A 108 -8.90 24.37 -7.17
CA GLY A 108 -9.20 24.58 -8.59
C GLY A 108 -9.16 23.29 -9.42
N PRO A 109 -8.40 23.23 -10.52
CA PRO A 109 -8.29 22.05 -11.38
C PRO A 109 -7.53 20.88 -10.75
N ASP A 110 -6.77 21.10 -9.67
CA ASP A 110 -6.04 20.06 -8.93
C ASP A 110 -6.91 19.37 -7.86
N CYS A 111 -8.21 19.66 -7.83
CA CYS A 111 -9.14 19.01 -6.93
C CYS A 111 -9.55 17.63 -7.47
N ASN A 112 -9.49 16.61 -6.62
CA ASN A 112 -9.91 15.24 -6.97
C ASN A 112 -11.43 15.07 -7.17
N PHE A 113 -12.22 16.11 -6.91
CA PHE A 113 -13.68 16.10 -6.99
C PHE A 113 -14.17 16.99 -8.14
N LYS A 114 -15.36 16.70 -8.67
CA LYS A 114 -15.95 17.47 -9.78
C LYS A 114 -16.40 18.86 -9.31
N HIS A 115 -16.28 19.86 -10.19
CA HIS A 115 -16.71 21.25 -9.96
C HIS A 115 -17.86 21.66 -10.90
N SER A 116 -18.80 20.75 -11.13
CA SER A 116 -20.03 20.98 -11.90
C SER A 116 -21.17 20.17 -11.31
N LEU A 117 -22.39 20.71 -11.29
CA LEU A 117 -23.59 20.02 -10.83
C LEU A 117 -24.06 19.00 -11.90
N GLN A 118 -24.57 17.85 -11.48
CA GLN A 118 -25.14 16.83 -12.36
C GLN A 118 -26.67 16.92 -12.40
N GLU A 119 -27.26 17.00 -13.60
CA GLU A 119 -28.72 17.00 -13.80
C GLU A 119 -29.34 15.59 -13.72
N GLU A 120 -30.61 15.56 -13.30
CA GLU A 120 -31.53 14.41 -13.22
C GLU A 120 -31.92 13.90 -14.62
N GLY A 121 -30.96 13.35 -15.36
CA GLY A 121 -31.22 12.83 -16.72
C GLY A 121 -30.19 11.82 -17.22
N ASP A 122 -29.00 11.78 -16.63
CA ASP A 122 -27.97 10.82 -16.99
C ASP A 122 -28.08 9.55 -16.12
N ARG A 123 -29.22 8.85 -16.24
CA ARG A 123 -29.37 7.47 -15.73
C ARG A 123 -28.61 6.50 -16.63
N SER A 124 -27.31 6.72 -16.74
CA SER A 124 -26.37 5.67 -17.10
C SER A 124 -26.33 4.69 -15.92
N ALA A 125 -26.53 3.39 -16.22
CA ALA A 125 -26.44 2.19 -15.37
C ALA A 125 -25.52 2.31 -14.14
N PRO A 126 -25.68 1.52 -13.05
CA PRO A 126 -24.81 1.58 -11.87
C PRO A 126 -23.34 1.39 -12.28
N ARG A 127 -22.67 2.52 -12.54
CA ARG A 127 -21.32 2.55 -13.07
C ARG A 127 -20.42 2.43 -11.86
N ALA A 128 -19.79 1.25 -11.80
CA ALA A 128 -18.39 1.04 -11.48
C ALA A 128 -17.74 2.25 -10.77
N ALA A 129 -17.38 2.03 -9.51
CA ALA A 129 -16.49 2.85 -8.71
C ALA A 129 -15.63 3.80 -9.56
N SER A 130 -15.89 5.09 -9.41
CA SER A 130 -15.14 6.21 -9.97
C SER A 130 -13.65 5.90 -10.11
N SER A 131 -13.22 5.73 -11.36
CA SER A 131 -11.87 5.37 -11.80
C SER A 131 -10.91 6.57 -11.80
N ASN A 132 -10.95 7.40 -10.74
CA ASN A 132 -10.03 8.54 -10.60
C ASN A 132 -9.17 8.50 -9.32
N ARG A 133 -9.00 7.32 -8.72
CA ARG A 133 -7.77 7.00 -7.98
C ARG A 133 -6.71 6.69 -9.02
N SER A 134 -5.52 7.27 -8.94
CA SER A 134 -4.45 7.11 -9.94
C SER A 134 -4.41 5.70 -10.51
N ARG A 135 -4.75 5.57 -11.80
CA ARG A 135 -4.91 4.32 -12.55
C ARG A 135 -3.51 3.76 -12.88
N GLU A 136 -2.71 3.49 -11.86
CA GLU A 136 -1.34 3.01 -12.02
C GLU A 136 -0.97 2.09 -10.85
N CYS A 137 -0.60 0.86 -11.16
CA CYS A 137 -0.02 -0.04 -10.17
C CYS A 137 1.50 0.16 -10.12
N TRP A 138 2.06 0.39 -8.93
CA TRP A 138 3.50 0.56 -8.75
C TRP A 138 4.27 -0.77 -8.74
N PHE A 139 3.57 -1.89 -8.59
CA PHE A 139 4.13 -3.24 -8.51
C PHE A 139 3.96 -4.05 -9.81
N CYS A 140 3.23 -3.55 -10.81
CA CYS A 140 3.17 -4.24 -12.10
C CYS A 140 4.49 -4.03 -12.87
N LEU A 141 5.16 -5.10 -13.29
CA LEU A 141 6.35 -5.03 -14.15
C LEU A 141 6.10 -4.32 -15.50
N SER A 142 4.83 -4.28 -15.92
CA SER A 142 4.38 -3.57 -17.11
C SER A 142 4.11 -2.08 -16.89
N SER A 143 4.10 -1.61 -15.64
CA SER A 143 3.88 -0.21 -15.30
C SER A 143 5.09 0.65 -15.69
N PRO A 144 4.89 1.85 -16.25
CA PRO A 144 5.99 2.78 -16.50
C PRO A 144 6.63 3.31 -15.22
N ASN A 145 5.91 3.23 -14.09
CA ASN A 145 6.30 3.76 -12.78
C ASN A 145 6.84 2.67 -11.84
N VAL A 146 7.08 1.46 -12.36
CA VAL A 146 7.74 0.41 -11.58
C VAL A 146 9.17 0.83 -11.25
N GLU A 147 9.58 0.64 -10.01
CA GLU A 147 10.94 0.92 -9.55
C GLU A 147 11.88 -0.23 -9.96
N SER A 148 12.14 -0.33 -11.26
CA SER A 148 12.85 -1.47 -11.86
C SER A 148 14.26 -1.72 -11.30
N HIS A 149 14.92 -0.68 -10.77
CA HIS A 149 16.25 -0.81 -10.17
C HIS A 149 16.23 -1.58 -8.84
N LEU A 150 15.07 -1.69 -8.17
CA LEU A 150 14.90 -2.47 -6.95
C LEU A 150 14.62 -3.95 -7.19
N ILE A 151 14.27 -4.35 -8.42
CA ILE A 151 13.99 -5.75 -8.78
C ILE A 151 15.28 -6.57 -8.66
N THR A 152 15.24 -7.67 -7.90
CA THR A 152 16.40 -8.53 -7.58
C THR A 152 16.38 -9.88 -8.30
N SER A 153 15.21 -10.51 -8.44
CA SER A 153 15.02 -11.80 -9.13
C SER A 153 13.68 -11.77 -9.86
N VAL A 154 13.58 -12.44 -11.00
CA VAL A 154 12.34 -12.57 -11.79
C VAL A 154 12.18 -14.03 -12.18
N GLY A 155 11.13 -14.68 -11.68
CA GLY A 155 10.76 -16.04 -12.00
C GLY A 155 9.62 -16.11 -13.01
N GLU A 156 8.89 -17.22 -12.99
CA GLU A 156 7.75 -17.43 -13.86
C GLU A 156 6.51 -16.73 -13.32
N ASN A 157 6.14 -16.92 -12.06
CA ASN A 157 4.93 -16.37 -11.43
C ASN A 157 5.21 -15.27 -10.42
N TYR A 158 6.42 -15.22 -9.87
CA TYR A 158 6.82 -14.22 -8.89
C TYR A 158 8.09 -13.48 -9.32
N TYR A 159 8.24 -12.27 -8.80
CA TYR A 159 9.51 -11.57 -8.81
C TYR A 159 9.83 -11.05 -7.42
N CYS A 160 11.11 -10.90 -7.12
CA CYS A 160 11.59 -10.29 -5.90
C CYS A 160 12.05 -8.85 -6.18
N ALA A 161 11.79 -7.95 -5.23
CA ALA A 161 12.35 -6.62 -5.22
C ALA A 161 12.70 -6.19 -3.79
N LEU A 162 13.68 -5.30 -3.62
CA LEU A 162 13.92 -4.67 -2.32
C LEU A 162 12.83 -3.64 -2.02
N ALA A 163 12.43 -3.56 -0.75
CA ALA A 163 11.42 -2.60 -0.32
C ALA A 163 11.93 -1.16 -0.45
N LYS A 164 11.12 -0.28 -1.06
CA LYS A 164 11.39 1.16 -1.06
C LYS A 164 11.25 1.70 0.36
N GLY A 165 12.29 2.37 0.85
CA GLY A 165 12.40 2.74 2.27
C GLY A 165 12.33 1.50 3.16
N PRO A 166 13.39 0.67 3.21
CA PRO A 166 13.31 -0.62 3.87
C PRO A 166 13.60 -0.52 5.39
N LEU A 167 13.12 -1.49 6.18
CA LEU A 167 13.50 -1.62 7.60
C LEU A 167 15.00 -1.90 7.73
N LEU A 168 15.49 -2.80 6.88
CA LEU A 168 16.88 -3.24 6.76
C LEU A 168 17.29 -3.26 5.28
N PRO A 169 18.59 -3.09 4.94
CA PRO A 169 19.03 -3.08 3.53
C PRO A 169 18.62 -4.31 2.70
N ASP A 170 18.31 -5.42 3.38
CA ASP A 170 17.91 -6.71 2.85
C ASP A 170 16.42 -7.04 3.09
N HIS A 171 15.57 -6.02 3.27
CA HIS A 171 14.12 -6.18 3.31
C HIS A 171 13.57 -6.45 1.90
N VAL A 172 13.09 -7.68 1.66
CA VAL A 172 12.64 -8.16 0.35
C VAL A 172 11.11 -8.17 0.27
N LEU A 173 10.59 -7.91 -0.91
CA LEU A 173 9.20 -8.12 -1.31
C LEU A 173 9.15 -9.26 -2.32
N ILE A 174 8.29 -10.25 -2.07
CA ILE A 174 7.89 -11.23 -3.08
C ILE A 174 6.54 -10.78 -3.65
N LEU A 175 6.51 -10.62 -4.96
CA LEU A 175 5.42 -9.95 -5.68
C LEU A 175 4.97 -10.86 -6.82
N PRO A 176 3.68 -11.16 -6.97
CA PRO A 176 3.22 -11.89 -8.14
C PRO A 176 3.45 -11.03 -9.38
N ILE A 177 3.82 -11.68 -10.48
CA ILE A 177 3.95 -11.05 -11.79
C ILE A 177 2.57 -10.61 -12.29
N GLU A 178 1.55 -11.42 -12.02
CA GLU A 178 0.16 -11.08 -12.30
C GLU A 178 -0.37 -9.94 -11.40
N HIS A 179 -1.29 -9.14 -11.93
CA HIS A 179 -1.98 -8.10 -11.15
C HIS A 179 -3.06 -8.72 -10.26
N THR A 180 -2.63 -9.30 -9.14
CA THR A 180 -3.51 -9.94 -8.16
C THR A 180 -3.40 -9.22 -6.81
N PRO A 181 -4.51 -9.04 -6.06
CA PRO A 181 -4.51 -8.26 -4.83
C PRO A 181 -3.85 -8.96 -3.64
N ASN A 182 -3.66 -10.28 -3.72
CA ASN A 182 -3.03 -11.11 -2.69
C ASN A 182 -2.42 -12.36 -3.31
N THR A 183 -1.45 -12.95 -2.61
CA THR A 183 -0.75 -14.15 -3.06
C THR A 183 -1.56 -15.45 -2.85
N LEU A 184 -2.56 -15.45 -1.97
CA LEU A 184 -3.43 -16.61 -1.69
C LEU A 184 -4.46 -16.91 -2.80
N SER A 185 -4.70 -15.97 -3.71
CA SER A 185 -5.68 -16.13 -4.80
C SER A 185 -5.08 -16.71 -6.07
N LEU A 186 -3.74 -16.80 -6.16
CA LEU A 186 -3.07 -17.39 -7.33
C LEU A 186 -3.32 -18.91 -7.42
N PRO A 187 -3.20 -19.51 -8.61
CA PRO A 187 -3.25 -20.96 -8.79
C PRO A 187 -2.29 -21.74 -7.89
N LEU A 188 -2.61 -23.02 -7.62
CA LEU A 188 -1.80 -23.87 -6.73
C LEU A 188 -0.41 -24.16 -7.29
N GLU A 189 -0.24 -24.18 -8.62
CA GLU A 189 1.08 -24.31 -9.23
C GLU A 189 2.05 -23.19 -8.82
N CYS A 190 1.53 -21.98 -8.55
CA CYS A 190 2.34 -20.85 -8.14
C CYS A 190 2.92 -21.03 -6.72
N GLU A 191 2.28 -21.80 -5.84
CA GLU A 191 2.78 -22.04 -4.47
C GLU A 191 4.15 -22.74 -4.49
N LYS A 192 4.42 -23.57 -5.51
CA LYS A 192 5.69 -24.29 -5.62
C LYS A 192 6.87 -23.35 -5.85
N GLU A 193 6.72 -22.35 -6.72
CA GLU A 193 7.73 -21.32 -6.95
C GLU A 193 7.89 -20.41 -5.72
N LEU A 194 6.77 -20.07 -5.07
CA LEU A 194 6.80 -19.31 -3.83
C LEU A 194 7.59 -20.03 -2.73
N ASP A 195 7.34 -21.32 -2.52
CA ASP A 195 8.05 -22.15 -1.55
C ASP A 195 9.56 -22.22 -1.84
N GLN A 196 9.94 -22.31 -3.12
CA GLN A 196 11.35 -22.28 -3.55
C GLN A 196 12.01 -20.94 -3.24
N LEU A 197 11.33 -19.81 -3.53
CA LEU A 197 11.81 -18.47 -3.20
C LEU A 197 11.95 -18.27 -1.68
N GLN A 198 10.93 -18.65 -0.90
CA GLN A 198 10.98 -18.56 0.56
C GLN A 198 12.12 -19.42 1.12
N SER A 199 12.34 -20.63 0.58
CA SER A 199 13.41 -21.54 1.00
C SER A 199 14.80 -20.99 0.64
N GLY A 200 14.97 -20.41 -0.55
CA GLY A 200 16.20 -19.74 -0.97
C GLY A 200 16.54 -18.56 -0.06
N LEU A 201 15.56 -17.68 0.22
CA LEU A 201 15.74 -16.55 1.14
C LEU A 201 16.07 -17.03 2.57
N LYS A 202 15.36 -18.04 3.08
CA LYS A 202 15.67 -18.67 4.38
C LYS A 202 17.12 -19.16 4.43
N ALA A 203 17.58 -19.89 3.41
CA ALA A 203 18.94 -20.42 3.36
C ALA A 203 20.00 -19.29 3.28
N TYR A 204 19.75 -18.28 2.44
CA TYR A 204 20.61 -17.11 2.30
C TYR A 204 20.79 -16.34 3.61
N PHE A 205 19.69 -16.07 4.32
CA PHE A 205 19.73 -15.34 5.58
C PHE A 205 20.28 -16.20 6.73
N LYS A 206 20.04 -17.51 6.72
CA LYS A 206 20.61 -18.43 7.70
C LYS A 206 22.14 -18.45 7.65
N LYS A 207 22.75 -18.39 6.46
CA LYS A 207 24.22 -18.25 6.30
C LYS A 207 24.77 -16.97 6.94
N GLN A 208 23.94 -15.95 7.12
CA GLN A 208 24.29 -14.68 7.76
C GLN A 208 23.95 -14.64 9.27
N GLY A 209 23.51 -15.74 9.87
CA GLY A 209 23.07 -15.77 11.28
C GLY A 209 21.76 -15.01 11.51
N LYS A 210 20.89 -14.98 10.50
CA LYS A 210 19.57 -14.37 10.54
C LYS A 210 18.48 -15.41 10.30
N GLU A 211 17.30 -15.18 10.87
CA GLU A 211 16.07 -15.90 10.58
C GLU A 211 15.12 -14.99 9.80
N THR A 212 14.16 -15.56 9.09
CA THR A 212 13.21 -14.79 8.26
C THR A 212 11.82 -14.75 8.86
N VAL A 213 11.19 -13.59 8.80
CA VAL A 213 9.76 -13.41 9.07
C VAL A 213 9.06 -13.08 7.76
N PHE A 214 8.02 -13.82 7.40
CA PHE A 214 7.18 -13.54 6.23
C PHE A 214 5.83 -13.02 6.70
N PHE A 215 5.31 -11.95 6.09
CA PHE A 215 3.96 -11.50 6.40
C PHE A 215 3.30 -10.83 5.21
N GLU A 216 1.98 -10.92 5.14
CA GLU A 216 1.18 -10.26 4.12
C GLU A 216 -0.11 -9.72 4.75
N TRP A 217 -0.50 -8.54 4.30
CA TRP A 217 -1.81 -7.98 4.57
C TRP A 217 -2.71 -8.18 3.35
N VAL A 218 -3.56 -9.21 3.39
CA VAL A 218 -4.54 -9.53 2.36
C VAL A 218 -5.75 -8.62 2.53
N ASN A 219 -5.72 -7.49 1.83
CA ASN A 219 -6.80 -6.50 1.86
C ASN A 219 -7.73 -6.69 0.65
N LYS A 220 -9.05 -6.70 0.87
CA LYS A 220 -10.06 -6.69 -0.20
C LYS A 220 -9.88 -5.54 -1.20
N ARG A 221 -9.39 -4.40 -0.71
CA ARG A 221 -9.15 -3.18 -1.50
C ARG A 221 -7.68 -3.06 -1.95
N GLY A 222 -6.86 -4.07 -1.67
CA GLY A 222 -5.50 -4.15 -2.18
C GLY A 222 -5.51 -4.17 -3.70
N THR A 223 -4.52 -3.53 -4.30
CA THR A 223 -4.38 -3.48 -5.77
C THR A 223 -3.36 -4.49 -6.26
N HIS A 224 -2.30 -4.75 -5.50
CA HIS A 224 -1.28 -5.75 -5.84
C HIS A 224 -0.76 -6.36 -4.55
N ALA A 225 -0.62 -7.68 -4.54
CA ALA A 225 -0.08 -8.42 -3.42
C ALA A 225 1.36 -7.97 -3.13
N ASN A 226 1.74 -7.94 -1.85
CA ASN A 226 3.14 -7.84 -1.46
C ASN A 226 3.37 -8.71 -0.23
N LEU A 227 4.05 -9.84 -0.43
CA LEU A 227 4.53 -10.67 0.67
C LEU A 227 5.88 -10.11 1.12
N GLN A 228 5.93 -9.63 2.35
CA GLN A 228 7.11 -8.98 2.91
C GLN A 228 8.01 -10.02 3.57
N VAL A 229 9.32 -9.90 3.37
CA VAL A 229 10.34 -10.78 3.94
C VAL A 229 11.35 -9.95 4.71
N VAL A 230 11.29 -10.03 6.03
CA VAL A 230 12.19 -9.27 6.92
C VAL A 230 13.14 -10.24 7.60
N PRO A 231 14.44 -10.14 7.36
CA PRO A 231 15.42 -10.91 8.10
C PRO A 231 15.63 -10.29 9.48
N ILE A 232 15.71 -11.12 10.50
CA ILE A 232 15.95 -10.71 11.88
C ILE A 232 17.17 -11.47 12.43
N PRO A 233 17.94 -10.91 13.38
CA PRO A 233 19.01 -11.67 14.03
C PRO A 233 18.46 -12.95 14.67
N SER A 234 19.14 -14.09 14.53
CA SER A 234 18.67 -15.36 15.12
C SER A 234 18.48 -15.28 16.64
N SER A 235 19.22 -14.39 17.33
CA SER A 235 19.05 -14.12 18.76
C SER A 235 17.69 -13.53 19.14
N ARG A 236 16.94 -12.98 18.17
CA ARG A 236 15.60 -12.43 18.35
C ARG A 236 14.49 -13.35 17.86
N ALA A 237 14.82 -14.54 17.32
CA ALA A 237 13.84 -15.43 16.70
C ALA A 237 12.79 -15.96 17.70
N SER A 238 13.20 -16.28 18.93
CA SER A 238 12.30 -16.84 19.95
C SER A 238 11.22 -15.86 20.42
N VAL A 239 11.48 -14.55 20.37
CA VAL A 239 10.56 -13.52 20.87
C VAL A 239 9.61 -12.97 19.82
N VAL A 240 9.75 -13.36 18.55
CA VAL A 240 8.90 -12.86 17.45
C VAL A 240 7.44 -13.13 17.73
N ARG A 241 7.11 -14.38 18.07
CA ARG A 241 5.73 -14.81 18.36
C ARG A 241 5.11 -13.95 19.45
N ASP A 242 5.82 -13.78 20.56
CA ASP A 242 5.34 -13.04 21.72
C ASP A 242 5.15 -11.56 21.40
N ILE A 243 6.05 -10.96 20.63
CA ILE A 243 5.95 -9.55 20.23
C ILE A 243 4.76 -9.30 19.30
N PHE A 244 4.49 -10.20 18.35
CA PHE A 244 3.28 -10.12 17.52
C PHE A 244 2.00 -10.26 18.36
N ASN A 245 1.95 -11.21 19.30
CA ASN A 245 0.81 -11.38 20.19
C ASN A 245 0.60 -10.15 21.10
N MET A 246 1.67 -9.62 21.71
CA MET A 246 1.59 -8.40 22.52
C MET A 246 1.12 -7.19 21.71
N ALA A 247 1.54 -7.07 20.44
CA ALA A 247 1.08 -6.00 19.57
C ALA A 247 -0.39 -6.15 19.15
N ALA A 248 -0.84 -7.38 18.88
CA ALA A 248 -2.23 -7.69 18.60
C ALA A 248 -3.15 -7.37 19.79
N GLU A 249 -2.74 -7.78 21.00
CA GLU A 249 -3.49 -7.50 22.23
C GLU A 249 -3.67 -6.00 22.47
N LYS A 250 -2.63 -5.19 22.20
CA LYS A 250 -2.71 -3.71 22.29
C LYS A 250 -3.71 -3.11 21.30
N LEU A 251 -3.94 -3.75 20.16
CA LEU A 251 -4.92 -3.35 19.17
C LEU A 251 -6.30 -4.01 19.38
N GLY A 252 -6.44 -4.86 20.39
CA GLY A 252 -7.71 -5.47 20.78
C GLY A 252 -8.09 -6.72 19.98
N PHE A 253 -7.14 -7.38 19.32
CA PHE A 253 -7.37 -8.64 18.62
C PHE A 253 -6.38 -9.74 19.06
N LYS A 254 -6.62 -10.97 18.63
CA LYS A 254 -5.77 -12.13 18.93
C LYS A 254 -5.51 -12.94 17.68
N PHE A 255 -4.33 -13.54 17.64
CA PHE A 255 -3.97 -14.46 16.58
C PHE A 255 -4.50 -15.88 16.83
N THR A 256 -4.97 -16.52 15.77
CA THR A 256 -5.14 -17.96 15.68
C THR A 256 -3.87 -18.58 15.11
N MET A 257 -3.40 -19.68 15.69
CA MET A 257 -2.21 -20.37 15.21
C MET A 257 -2.58 -21.43 14.16
N VAL A 258 -1.88 -21.42 13.03
CA VAL A 258 -2.03 -22.39 11.93
C VAL A 258 -0.73 -23.18 11.81
N LYS A 259 -0.81 -24.52 11.86
CA LYS A 259 0.35 -25.42 11.89
C LYS A 259 0.58 -26.16 10.57
N GLU A 260 -0.46 -26.26 9.76
CA GLU A 260 -0.49 -26.94 8.47
C GLU A 260 0.15 -26.08 7.35
N GLY A 261 0.84 -25.00 7.74
CA GLY A 261 1.52 -24.08 6.87
C GLY A 261 0.58 -23.20 6.05
N ARG A 262 1.18 -22.54 5.06
CA ARG A 262 0.53 -21.54 4.22
C ARG A 262 -0.68 -22.06 3.42
N PRO A 263 -0.71 -23.30 2.88
CA PRO A 263 -1.87 -23.80 2.14
C PRO A 263 -3.17 -23.80 2.95
N ALA A 264 -3.09 -23.97 4.28
CA ALA A 264 -4.24 -23.91 5.17
C ALA A 264 -4.83 -22.50 5.35
N LEU A 265 -4.11 -21.44 4.94
CA LEU A 265 -4.66 -20.08 4.92
C LEU A 265 -5.74 -19.93 3.84
N ARG A 266 -5.65 -20.69 2.76
CA ARG A 266 -6.58 -20.62 1.62
C ARG A 266 -7.98 -21.11 1.98
N THR A 267 -8.10 -22.03 2.94
CA THR A 267 -9.40 -22.52 3.42
C THR A 267 -10.09 -21.52 4.35
N GLN A 268 -9.32 -20.66 5.03
CA GLN A 268 -9.84 -19.59 5.88
C GLN A 268 -10.13 -18.30 5.12
N PHE A 269 -9.53 -18.13 3.94
CA PHE A 269 -9.78 -17.00 3.06
C PHE A 269 -11.03 -17.24 2.20
N ASP A 270 -12.16 -16.66 2.60
CA ASP A 270 -13.44 -16.77 1.88
C ASP A 270 -13.68 -15.66 0.84
N ARG A 271 -12.65 -14.84 0.54
CA ARG A 271 -12.71 -13.60 -0.29
C ARG A 271 -13.65 -12.51 0.25
N SER A 272 -14.36 -12.79 1.32
CA SER A 272 -15.37 -11.94 1.97
C SER A 272 -14.83 -11.29 3.25
N CYS A 273 -13.60 -11.61 3.66
CA CYS A 273 -12.86 -10.97 4.75
C CYS A 273 -11.46 -10.50 4.30
N GLY A 274 -10.85 -9.61 5.09
CA GLY A 274 -9.42 -9.35 5.01
C GLY A 274 -8.65 -10.39 5.84
N LEU A 275 -7.36 -10.56 5.59
CA LEU A 275 -6.56 -11.55 6.30
C LEU A 275 -5.15 -11.01 6.54
N PHE A 276 -4.72 -10.92 7.80
CA PHE A 276 -3.33 -10.66 8.14
C PHE A 276 -2.71 -11.95 8.66
N TYR A 277 -1.58 -12.36 8.09
CA TYR A 277 -0.81 -13.47 8.63
C TYR A 277 0.66 -13.14 8.69
N VAL A 278 1.34 -13.77 9.64
CA VAL A 278 2.79 -13.77 9.77
C VAL A 278 3.29 -15.18 10.00
N GLU A 279 4.20 -15.64 9.15
CA GLU A 279 5.00 -16.85 9.35
C GLU A 279 6.22 -16.46 10.20
N VAL A 280 6.27 -16.99 11.42
CA VAL A 280 7.35 -16.74 12.37
C VAL A 280 8.48 -17.75 12.19
N PRO A 281 9.71 -17.47 12.69
CA PRO A 281 10.78 -18.45 12.66
C PRO A 281 10.34 -19.77 13.33
N GLY A 282 10.57 -20.88 12.64
CA GLY A 282 10.04 -22.20 13.03
C GLY A 282 8.86 -22.69 12.20
N GLY A 283 8.26 -21.82 11.37
CA GLY A 283 7.23 -22.19 10.38
C GLY A 283 5.79 -22.12 10.89
N ASP A 284 5.58 -21.78 12.16
CA ASP A 284 4.24 -21.49 12.67
C ASP A 284 3.69 -20.22 12.01
N ILE A 285 2.38 -20.21 11.73
CA ILE A 285 1.70 -19.03 11.20
C ILE A 285 0.73 -18.48 12.23
N LEU A 286 0.86 -17.18 12.51
CA LEU A 286 -0.12 -16.42 13.28
C LEU A 286 -1.08 -15.76 12.29
N LEU A 287 -2.38 -16.00 12.46
CA LEU A 287 -3.44 -15.60 11.54
C LEU A 287 -4.49 -14.76 12.26
N HIS A 288 -4.82 -13.61 11.70
CA HIS A 288 -5.96 -12.79 12.10
C HIS A 288 -6.87 -12.57 10.89
N VAL A 289 -8.13 -13.00 11.02
CA VAL A 289 -9.18 -12.74 10.02
C VAL A 289 -9.77 -11.38 10.35
N VAL A 290 -9.65 -10.44 9.42
CA VAL A 290 -10.10 -9.07 9.59
C VAL A 290 -11.51 -8.92 9.03
N GLU A 291 -12.45 -8.58 9.90
CA GLU A 291 -13.85 -8.38 9.55
C GLU A 291 -14.05 -7.15 8.65
N GLU A 292 -15.14 -7.10 7.89
CA GLU A 292 -15.37 -6.02 6.92
C GLU A 292 -15.39 -4.60 7.51
N ASN A 293 -15.83 -4.47 8.78
CA ASN A 293 -15.92 -3.20 9.48
C ASN A 293 -14.70 -2.92 10.38
N GLU A 294 -13.74 -3.85 10.46
CA GLU A 294 -12.55 -3.68 11.27
C GLU A 294 -11.54 -2.78 10.56
N ASN A 295 -11.07 -1.74 11.27
CA ASN A 295 -10.03 -0.85 10.76
C ASN A 295 -8.64 -1.39 11.11
N PHE A 296 -8.16 -2.35 10.33
CA PHE A 296 -6.85 -2.95 10.54
C PHE A 296 -5.69 -2.07 10.02
N PRO A 297 -4.63 -1.82 10.81
CA PRO A 297 -3.52 -0.99 10.38
C PRO A 297 -2.70 -1.65 9.28
N ALA A 298 -2.66 -1.03 8.09
CA ALA A 298 -1.98 -1.59 6.93
C ALA A 298 -0.46 -1.77 7.10
N GLN A 299 0.16 -1.09 8.07
CA GLN A 299 1.60 -1.21 8.39
C GLN A 299 1.87 -2.09 9.61
N PHE A 300 0.87 -2.80 10.15
CA PHE A 300 0.97 -3.56 11.39
C PHE A 300 2.22 -4.45 11.45
N GLY A 301 2.40 -5.36 10.50
CA GLY A 301 3.57 -6.25 10.49
C GLY A 301 4.91 -5.52 10.45
N ARG A 302 4.96 -4.41 9.70
CA ARG A 302 6.14 -3.55 9.60
C ARG A 302 6.42 -2.80 10.91
N GLU A 303 5.40 -2.25 11.56
CA GLU A 303 5.51 -1.55 12.85
C GLU A 303 6.02 -2.48 13.95
N VAL A 304 5.46 -3.70 14.02
CA VAL A 304 5.89 -4.73 14.97
C VAL A 304 7.36 -5.08 14.78
N LEU A 305 7.78 -5.31 13.54
CA LEU A 305 9.17 -5.65 13.22
C LEU A 305 10.12 -4.47 13.37
N ALA A 306 9.68 -3.23 13.11
CA ALA A 306 10.45 -2.03 13.38
C ALA A 306 10.76 -1.89 14.88
N GLY A 307 9.77 -2.18 15.74
CA GLY A 307 9.95 -2.27 17.19
C GLY A 307 10.93 -3.37 17.58
N LEU A 308 10.75 -4.59 17.05
CA LEU A 308 11.65 -5.71 17.29
C LEU A 308 13.10 -5.40 16.88
N LEU A 309 13.29 -4.69 15.77
CA LEU A 309 14.59 -4.35 15.20
C LEU A 309 15.23 -3.10 15.81
N ASN A 310 14.51 -2.38 16.68
CA ASN A 310 14.91 -1.09 17.26
C ASN A 310 15.15 0.00 16.19
N VAL A 311 14.27 0.06 15.19
CA VAL A 311 14.27 1.02 14.07
C VAL A 311 12.87 1.63 13.88
N ALA A 312 12.26 2.07 15.00
CA ALA A 312 10.88 2.54 15.02
C ALA A 312 10.61 3.74 14.09
N ASP A 313 11.62 4.57 13.83
CA ASP A 313 11.60 5.66 12.86
C ASP A 313 11.32 5.19 11.42
N LYS A 314 11.67 3.94 11.11
CA LYS A 314 11.45 3.30 9.80
C LYS A 314 10.10 2.60 9.68
N ALA A 315 9.25 2.65 10.69
CA ALA A 315 7.90 2.07 10.62
C ALA A 315 7.10 2.68 9.45
N ASP A 316 7.18 4.00 9.24
CA ASP A 316 6.73 4.61 7.99
C ASP A 316 7.87 4.59 6.96
N TRP A 317 7.67 3.84 5.88
CA TRP A 317 8.62 3.73 4.78
C TRP A 317 8.98 5.09 4.14
N ARG A 318 8.09 6.08 4.24
CA ARG A 318 8.33 7.43 3.70
C ARG A 318 9.46 8.15 4.41
N ASN A 319 9.72 7.82 5.68
CA ASN A 319 10.73 8.47 6.51
C ASN A 319 12.14 7.92 6.25
N CYS A 320 12.27 6.79 5.56
CA CYS A 320 13.55 6.10 5.35
C CYS A 320 13.86 5.87 3.86
N LYS A 321 13.37 6.74 2.98
CA LYS A 321 13.68 6.71 1.54
C LYS A 321 15.16 7.00 1.31
N LEU A 322 15.76 6.23 0.40
CA LEU A 322 17.12 6.43 -0.06
C LEU A 322 17.10 7.08 -1.45
N GLY A 323 18.23 7.67 -1.86
CA GLY A 323 18.40 8.12 -3.24
C GLY A 323 18.42 6.94 -4.20
N LYS A 324 17.96 7.13 -5.44
CA LYS A 324 17.91 6.06 -6.46
C LYS A 324 19.27 5.39 -6.69
N GLU A 325 20.36 6.15 -6.60
CA GLU A 325 21.72 5.60 -6.72
C GLU A 325 22.06 4.64 -5.58
N ASP A 326 21.74 5.02 -4.33
CA ASP A 326 21.96 4.17 -3.15
C ASP A 326 21.07 2.93 -3.18
N GLU A 327 19.81 3.08 -3.59
CA GLU A 327 18.89 1.97 -3.82
C GLU A 327 19.42 0.99 -4.88
N THR A 328 20.00 1.52 -5.96
CA THR A 328 20.58 0.70 -7.04
C THR A 328 21.78 -0.10 -6.53
N LYS A 329 22.71 0.56 -5.82
CA LYS A 329 23.86 -0.11 -5.19
C LYS A 329 23.43 -1.17 -4.19
N MET A 330 22.39 -0.89 -3.40
CA MET A 330 21.82 -1.83 -2.43
C MET A 330 21.23 -3.06 -3.14
N ALA A 331 20.46 -2.85 -4.20
CA ALA A 331 19.89 -3.94 -5.00
C ALA A 331 20.96 -4.78 -5.70
N GLU A 332 22.00 -4.18 -6.27
CA GLU A 332 23.12 -4.89 -6.89
C GLU A 332 23.91 -5.75 -5.89
N ARG A 333 24.18 -5.20 -4.69
CA ARG A 333 24.82 -5.98 -3.62
C ARG A 333 23.98 -7.18 -3.21
N PHE A 334 22.67 -6.99 -3.05
CA PHE A 334 21.76 -8.08 -2.73
C PHE A 334 21.74 -9.15 -3.82
N LYS A 335 21.59 -8.76 -5.10
CA LYS A 335 21.61 -9.67 -6.25
C LYS A 335 22.83 -10.57 -6.25
N ASN A 336 24.02 -9.98 -6.17
CA ASN A 336 25.27 -10.72 -6.22
C ASN A 336 25.40 -11.70 -5.03
N ALA A 337 24.92 -11.32 -3.86
CA ALA A 337 24.98 -12.15 -2.67
C ALA A 337 23.92 -13.27 -2.65
N PHE A 338 22.74 -13.01 -3.23
CA PHE A 338 21.61 -13.94 -3.28
C PHE A 338 21.69 -14.93 -4.44
N GLN A 339 22.52 -14.69 -5.46
CA GLN A 339 22.60 -15.47 -6.69
C GLN A 339 22.71 -17.00 -6.48
N GLU A 340 23.50 -17.46 -5.50
CA GLU A 340 23.66 -18.90 -5.18
C GLU A 340 22.37 -19.55 -4.63
N TYR A 341 21.44 -18.74 -4.12
CA TYR A 341 20.22 -19.16 -3.44
C TYR A 341 18.94 -18.88 -4.24
N ASP A 342 19.06 -18.12 -5.33
CA ASP A 342 17.94 -17.70 -6.15
C ASP A 342 17.49 -18.85 -7.06
N PRO A 343 16.25 -19.37 -6.90
CA PRO A 343 15.77 -20.50 -7.69
C PRO A 343 15.53 -20.17 -9.18
N ASN A 344 15.59 -18.88 -9.55
CA ASN A 344 15.34 -18.38 -10.90
C ASN A 344 16.62 -18.09 -11.71
N GLN A 345 17.82 -18.43 -11.19
CA GLN A 345 19.11 -18.22 -11.87
C GLN A 345 19.48 -19.34 -12.82
#